data_AF-A0A2E3JRQ4-F1
#
_entry.id   AF-A0A2E3JRQ4-F1
#
_cell.length_a   1.000
_cell.length_b   1.000
_cell.length_c   1.000
_cell.angle_alpha   90.00
_cell.angle_beta   90.00
_cell.angle_gamma   90.00
#
_symmetry.space_group_name_H-M   'P 1'
#
loop_
_entity.id
_entity.type
_entity.pdbx_description
1 polymer ?
#
loop_
_entity_poly.entity_id
_entity_poly.type
_entity_poly.pdbx_seq_one_letter_code
_entity_poly.pdbx_strand_id
1 'polypeptide(L)'
;MALSTRQGLIDYCLRRLGHPVIEINVDEDQISDRIDDAFQHWNEYHFDGVERAYIKHKLTGSTLTLTGSATFTAGEIITGGTSGAKTTVHKSSSGTSVVYEKPTTAESFETNEVITGSDSGTTATIQSISKGDIENAYIPVDNSILNVVRVFKFGAIVGSKSDGLFDVDYQFALNDLYNLLSADITYYSMVKTHMNVLESIFRNERPIRFNRKTNRLYLDTDMDSTFDIDNYIIAEAYSILDPATFTEVYDDMFLKRYATALIKRQWGENMKKFGGIALPGGVTLNGDQIYGEAVQEISIIEDEMQMKYELPPMMMTG
;
A
#
# COMPACT_ATOMS: atom_id res chain seq x y z
N MET A 1 -20.80 -25.72 -1.21
CA MET A 1 -21.16 -24.97 0.02
C MET A 1 -20.16 -23.84 0.06
N ALA A 2 -20.59 -22.62 -0.24
CA ALA A 2 -19.68 -21.48 -0.26
C ALA A 2 -19.08 -21.32 1.13
N LEU A 3 -17.76 -21.49 1.21
CA LEU A 3 -17.02 -21.28 2.44
C LEU A 3 -16.87 -19.78 2.64
N SER A 4 -17.31 -19.29 3.80
CA SER A 4 -17.34 -17.85 4.11
C SER A 4 -16.52 -17.47 5.34
N THR A 5 -15.90 -18.45 6.01
CA THR A 5 -15.13 -18.23 7.23
C THR A 5 -13.85 -19.05 7.23
N ARG A 6 -12.83 -18.56 7.94
CA ARG A 6 -11.57 -19.26 8.19
C ARG A 6 -11.79 -20.65 8.80
N GLN A 7 -12.68 -20.76 9.78
CA GLN A 7 -13.02 -22.04 10.38
C GLN A 7 -13.65 -23.01 9.37
N GLY A 8 -14.52 -22.51 8.51
CA GLY A 8 -15.09 -23.32 7.43
C GLY A 8 -14.00 -23.90 6.52
N LEU A 9 -12.99 -23.10 6.16
CA LEU A 9 -11.86 -23.54 5.33
C LEU A 9 -11.06 -24.66 6.02
N ILE A 10 -10.80 -24.50 7.32
CA ILE A 10 -10.13 -25.52 8.15
C ILE A 10 -10.95 -26.82 8.15
N ASP A 11 -12.25 -26.74 8.44
CA ASP A 11 -13.14 -27.91 8.47
C ASP A 11 -13.23 -28.60 7.10
N TYR A 12 -13.16 -27.83 6.01
CA TYR A 12 -13.08 -28.38 4.66
C TYR A 12 -11.77 -29.15 4.44
N CYS A 13 -10.62 -28.57 4.80
CA CYS A 13 -9.32 -29.21 4.65
C CYS A 13 -9.24 -30.50 5.48
N LEU A 14 -9.68 -30.47 6.74
CA LEU A 14 -9.69 -31.64 7.63
C LEU A 14 -10.60 -32.75 7.09
N ARG A 15 -11.81 -32.42 6.59
CA ARG A 15 -12.70 -33.41 5.97
C ARG A 15 -12.10 -34.04 4.73
N ARG A 16 -11.38 -33.25 3.91
CA ARG A 16 -10.71 -33.76 2.72
C ARG A 16 -9.55 -34.71 3.04
N LEU A 17 -8.87 -34.47 4.17
CA LEU A 17 -7.84 -35.37 4.69
C LEU A 17 -8.41 -36.63 5.36
N GLY A 18 -9.70 -36.64 5.69
CA GLY A 18 -10.40 -37.83 6.19
C GLY A 18 -10.97 -37.71 7.61
N HIS A 19 -10.90 -36.54 8.25
CA HIS A 19 -11.59 -36.31 9.52
C HIS A 19 -13.12 -36.37 9.33
N PRO A 20 -13.88 -37.05 10.22
CA PRO A 20 -13.47 -37.66 11.51
C PRO A 20 -13.13 -39.15 11.44
N VAL A 21 -13.04 -39.75 10.24
CA VAL A 21 -12.77 -41.19 10.07
C VAL A 21 -11.33 -41.54 10.47
N ILE A 22 -10.39 -40.64 10.21
CA ILE A 22 -9.00 -40.73 10.68
C ILE A 22 -8.68 -39.59 11.62
N GLU A 23 -7.85 -39.87 12.62
CA GLU A 23 -7.28 -38.83 13.47
C GLU A 23 -6.11 -38.15 12.74
N ILE A 24 -6.21 -36.84 12.57
CA ILE A 24 -5.15 -36.02 11.97
C ILE A 24 -4.31 -35.46 13.11
N ASN A 25 -3.08 -35.96 13.26
CA ASN A 25 -2.18 -35.56 14.34
C ASN A 25 -1.50 -34.21 14.07
N VAL A 26 -2.30 -33.15 14.04
CA VAL A 26 -1.86 -31.77 13.87
C VAL A 26 -2.56 -30.91 14.90
N ASP A 27 -1.82 -30.03 15.54
CA ASP A 27 -2.35 -29.08 16.51
C ASP A 27 -3.11 -27.93 15.84
N GLU A 28 -4.06 -27.30 16.54
CA GLU A 28 -4.85 -26.18 16.01
C GLU A 28 -3.96 -24.97 15.62
N ASP A 29 -2.91 -24.67 16.40
CA ASP A 29 -1.97 -23.59 16.08
C ASP A 29 -1.17 -23.92 14.82
N GLN A 30 -0.76 -25.18 14.68
CA GLN A 30 -0.06 -25.65 13.48
C GLN A 30 -0.93 -25.54 12.22
N ILE A 31 -2.22 -25.85 12.33
CA ILE A 31 -3.18 -25.66 11.22
C ILE A 31 -3.28 -24.17 10.91
N SER A 32 -3.42 -23.32 11.92
CA SER A 32 -3.52 -21.87 11.78
C SER A 32 -2.34 -21.30 10.99
N ASP A 33 -1.11 -21.65 11.36
CA ASP A 33 0.09 -21.15 10.67
C ASP A 33 0.14 -21.59 9.20
N ARG A 34 -0.26 -22.84 8.89
CA ARG A 34 -0.29 -23.33 7.51
C ARG A 34 -1.37 -22.67 6.66
N ILE A 35 -2.48 -22.27 7.28
CA ILE A 35 -3.51 -21.49 6.60
C ILE A 35 -2.98 -20.09 6.29
N ASP A 36 -2.27 -19.45 7.22
CA ASP A 36 -1.71 -18.12 7.01
C ASP A 36 -0.60 -18.13 5.94
N ASP A 37 0.25 -19.17 5.92
CA ASP A 37 1.21 -19.41 4.84
C ASP A 37 0.50 -19.57 3.48
N ALA A 38 -0.64 -20.27 3.46
CA ALA A 38 -1.45 -20.44 2.25
C ALA A 38 -1.99 -19.11 1.73
N PHE A 39 -2.50 -18.26 2.62
CA PHE A 39 -2.98 -16.93 2.29
C PHE A 39 -1.86 -16.01 1.80
N GLN A 40 -0.69 -16.06 2.45
CA GLN A 40 0.45 -15.26 2.01
C GLN A 40 0.86 -15.64 0.59
N HIS A 41 0.96 -16.93 0.28
CA HIS A 41 1.32 -17.39 -1.06
C HIS A 41 0.24 -17.02 -2.08
N TRP A 42 -1.03 -17.20 -1.75
CA TRP A 42 -2.15 -16.83 -2.63
C TRP A 42 -2.17 -15.33 -2.94
N ASN A 43 -2.00 -14.47 -1.93
CA ASN A 43 -1.96 -13.01 -2.11
C ASN A 43 -0.77 -12.52 -2.94
N GLU A 44 0.35 -13.25 -2.98
CA GLU A 44 1.54 -12.84 -3.72
C GLU A 44 1.51 -13.25 -5.20
N TYR A 45 0.93 -14.41 -5.50
CA TYR A 45 1.04 -15.02 -6.83
C TYR A 45 -0.30 -15.16 -7.58
N HIS A 46 -1.43 -15.11 -6.89
CA HIS A 46 -2.75 -15.28 -7.53
C HIS A 46 -3.36 -13.94 -7.94
N PHE A 47 -3.82 -13.83 -9.19
CA PHE A 47 -4.46 -12.61 -9.69
C PHE A 47 -5.69 -12.17 -8.88
N ASP A 48 -6.54 -13.13 -8.44
CA ASP A 48 -7.71 -12.82 -7.59
C ASP A 48 -7.34 -12.49 -6.13
N GLY A 49 -6.07 -12.66 -5.75
CA GLY A 49 -5.57 -12.29 -4.42
C GLY A 49 -5.35 -10.79 -4.25
N VAL A 50 -5.33 -10.06 -5.36
CA VAL A 50 -5.11 -8.63 -5.39
C VAL A 50 -6.15 -7.93 -6.23
N GLU A 51 -6.65 -6.81 -5.71
CA GLU A 51 -7.51 -5.92 -6.49
C GLU A 51 -6.78 -4.64 -6.82
N ARG A 52 -7.14 -4.05 -7.97
CA ARG A 52 -6.68 -2.72 -8.31
C ARG A 52 -7.48 -1.69 -7.52
N ALA A 53 -6.83 -1.04 -6.58
CA ALA A 53 -7.39 -0.02 -5.71
C ALA A 53 -6.78 1.37 -5.99
N TYR A 54 -7.57 2.40 -5.69
CA TYR A 54 -7.11 3.80 -5.74
C TYR A 54 -6.93 4.32 -4.32
N ILE A 55 -5.68 4.38 -3.86
CA ILE A 55 -5.36 4.86 -2.53
C ILE A 55 -5.43 6.39 -2.55
N LYS A 56 -6.23 6.96 -1.65
CA LYS A 56 -6.30 8.40 -1.44
C LYS A 56 -5.61 8.72 -0.11
N HIS A 57 -4.47 9.41 -0.17
CA HIS A 57 -3.77 9.87 1.01
C HIS A 57 -3.85 11.39 1.10
N LYS A 58 -4.17 11.90 2.29
CA LYS A 58 -4.18 13.34 2.57
C LYS A 58 -2.84 13.69 3.19
N LEU A 59 -2.10 14.61 2.56
CA LEU A 59 -0.81 15.06 3.06
C LEU A 59 -0.95 15.73 4.43
N THR A 60 -0.22 15.21 5.40
CA THR A 60 -0.21 15.72 6.77
C THR A 60 1.01 16.61 7.02
N GLY A 61 0.77 17.72 7.73
CA GLY A 61 1.84 18.56 8.28
C GLY A 61 2.41 17.99 9.56
N SER A 62 3.60 18.45 9.94
CA SER A 62 4.19 18.13 11.23
C SER A 62 3.41 18.77 12.38
N THR A 63 3.35 18.10 13.52
CA THR A 63 2.60 18.56 14.70
C THR A 63 3.53 18.67 15.91
N LEU A 64 3.56 19.84 16.54
CA LEU A 64 4.12 20.05 17.88
C LEU A 64 3.00 19.85 18.91
N THR A 65 3.20 18.92 19.84
CA THR A 65 2.35 18.80 21.02
C THR A 65 2.95 19.65 22.14
N LEU A 66 2.14 20.47 22.79
CA LEU A 66 2.54 21.42 23.83
C LEU A 66 2.13 20.90 25.21
N THR A 67 2.94 21.20 26.23
CA THR A 67 2.67 20.83 27.62
C THR A 67 1.47 21.60 28.22
N GLY A 68 1.14 22.76 27.65
CA GLY A 68 -0.01 23.58 28.06
C GLY A 68 -0.74 24.15 26.84
N SER A 69 -2.02 24.48 27.01
CA SER A 69 -2.81 25.09 25.96
C SER A 69 -2.27 26.48 25.62
N ALA A 70 -1.87 26.67 24.37
CA ALA A 70 -1.46 27.96 23.82
C ALA A 70 -2.25 28.23 22.54
N THR A 71 -2.40 29.52 22.21
CA THR A 71 -3.06 29.91 20.96
C THR A 71 -2.05 30.62 20.07
N PHE A 72 -1.76 30.01 18.93
CA PHE A 72 -0.94 30.60 17.88
C PHE A 72 -1.82 30.99 16.69
N THR A 73 -1.50 32.11 16.05
CA THR A 73 -2.28 32.61 14.91
C THR A 73 -1.92 31.82 13.66
N ALA A 74 -2.89 31.60 12.76
CA ALA A 74 -2.59 30.98 11.46
C ALA A 74 -1.63 31.88 10.66
N GLY A 75 -0.58 31.31 10.09
CA GLY A 75 0.45 32.01 9.33
C GLY A 75 1.55 32.69 10.17
N GLU A 76 1.47 32.60 11.50
CA GLU A 76 2.47 33.17 12.39
C GLU A 76 3.79 32.38 12.36
N ILE A 77 4.92 33.07 12.52
CA ILE A 77 6.24 32.43 12.63
C ILE A 77 6.49 32.09 14.10
N ILE A 78 6.64 30.80 14.37
CA ILE A 78 7.08 30.30 15.67
C ILE A 78 8.59 30.11 15.63
N THR A 79 9.29 30.63 16.66
CA THR A 79 10.74 30.47 16.84
C THR A 79 11.04 29.64 18.08
N GLY A 80 11.86 28.61 17.94
CA GLY A 80 12.42 27.84 19.04
C GLY A 80 13.49 28.64 19.80
N GLY A 81 13.40 28.68 21.13
CA GLY A 81 14.34 29.41 21.97
C GLY A 81 15.75 28.79 22.09
N THR A 82 15.88 27.47 21.89
CA THR A 82 17.14 26.72 22.01
C THR A 82 17.69 26.30 20.66
N SER A 83 16.83 25.81 19.76
CA SER A 83 17.16 25.33 18.42
C SER A 83 17.14 26.44 17.37
N GLY A 84 16.60 27.62 17.68
CA GLY A 84 16.43 28.70 16.70
C GLY A 84 15.56 28.30 15.49
N ALA A 85 14.88 27.14 15.54
CA ALA A 85 14.06 26.62 14.48
C ALA A 85 12.88 27.57 14.24
N LYS A 86 12.68 27.99 12.99
CA LYS A 86 11.54 28.83 12.61
C LYS A 86 10.56 28.01 11.81
N THR A 87 9.27 28.13 12.10
CA THR A 87 8.24 27.47 11.30
C THR A 87 6.99 28.31 11.20
N THR A 88 6.25 28.16 10.11
CA THR A 88 4.96 28.81 9.89
C THR A 88 3.83 27.92 10.40
N VAL A 89 2.91 28.51 11.17
CA VAL A 89 1.73 27.81 11.67
C VAL A 89 0.71 27.65 10.54
N HIS A 90 0.37 26.41 10.19
CA HIS A 90 -0.50 26.14 9.04
C HIS A 90 -1.98 26.47 9.30
N LYS A 91 -2.47 26.22 10.53
CA LYS A 91 -3.84 26.59 10.97
C LYS A 91 -3.83 27.10 12.39
N SER A 92 -4.72 28.04 12.71
CA SER A 92 -4.86 28.61 14.05
C SER A 92 -5.07 27.48 15.06
N SER A 93 -4.04 27.18 15.84
CA SER A 93 -4.08 26.14 16.85
C SER A 93 -4.52 26.77 18.15
N SER A 94 -5.78 26.58 18.54
CA SER A 94 -6.24 26.79 19.91
C SER A 94 -6.21 25.44 20.64
N GLY A 95 -5.22 25.21 21.49
CA GLY A 95 -5.13 23.96 22.26
C GLY A 95 -3.69 23.50 22.49
N THR A 96 -3.52 22.18 22.58
CA THR A 96 -2.24 21.53 22.89
C THR A 96 -1.48 21.05 21.65
N SER A 97 -2.00 21.25 20.43
CA SER A 97 -1.33 20.83 19.19
C SER A 97 -1.20 21.96 18.19
N VAL A 98 0.01 22.19 17.69
CA VAL A 98 0.33 23.17 16.64
C VAL A 98 0.76 22.42 15.39
N VAL A 99 0.04 22.59 14.29
CA VAL A 99 0.40 21.98 13.00
C VAL A 99 1.23 22.99 12.20
N TYR A 100 2.37 22.55 11.71
CA TYR A 100 3.31 23.33 10.91
C TYR A 100 3.75 22.56 9.66
N GLU A 101 4.18 23.27 8.62
CA GLU A 101 4.57 22.66 7.33
C GLU A 101 5.95 22.03 7.40
N LYS A 102 6.96 22.85 7.61
CA LYS A 102 8.35 22.46 7.75
C LYS A 102 9.12 23.61 8.40
N PRO A 103 10.15 23.35 9.21
CA PRO A 103 11.00 24.42 9.67
C PRO A 103 11.66 25.13 8.46
N THR A 104 11.49 26.44 8.40
CA THR A 104 12.06 27.34 7.38
C THR A 104 13.59 27.46 7.53
N THR A 105 14.14 27.00 8.65
CA THR A 105 15.57 26.86 8.91
C THR A 105 15.98 25.39 8.93
N ALA A 106 17.24 25.09 8.60
CA ALA A 106 17.77 23.72 8.57
C ALA A 106 17.84 23.03 9.95
N GLU A 107 17.42 23.71 11.01
CA GLU A 107 17.42 23.21 12.39
C GLU A 107 16.01 22.75 12.77
N SER A 108 15.93 21.56 13.38
CA SER A 108 14.68 20.98 13.85
C SER A 108 14.40 21.36 15.31
N PHE A 109 13.13 21.56 15.66
CA PHE A 109 12.72 21.76 17.05
C PHE A 109 13.13 20.59 17.95
N GLU A 110 13.43 20.90 19.20
CA GLU A 110 13.77 19.90 20.22
C GLU A 110 12.64 19.69 21.23
N THR A 111 12.55 18.49 21.80
CA THR A 111 11.59 18.19 22.87
C THR A 111 11.97 18.96 24.14
N ASN A 112 10.97 19.49 24.86
CA ASN A 112 11.10 20.37 26.03
C ASN A 112 11.62 21.79 25.73
N GLU A 113 11.66 22.19 24.46
CA GLU A 113 12.02 23.54 24.07
C GLU A 113 10.85 24.52 24.24
N VAL A 114 11.15 25.78 24.62
CA VAL A 114 10.17 26.86 24.61
C VAL A 114 10.10 27.48 23.22
N ILE A 115 8.91 27.46 22.63
CA ILE A 115 8.58 28.15 21.39
C ILE A 115 7.95 29.50 21.67
N THR A 116 8.24 30.49 20.83
CA THR A 116 7.69 31.85 20.92
C THR A 116 7.10 32.26 19.58
N GLY A 117 5.83 32.70 19.59
CA GLY A 117 5.15 33.25 18.41
C GLY A 117 5.52 34.71 18.15
N SER A 118 5.82 35.07 16.89
CA SER A 118 6.22 36.43 16.51
C SER A 118 5.11 37.47 16.60
N ASP A 119 3.86 37.08 16.36
CA ASP A 119 2.71 38.00 16.23
C ASP A 119 1.83 37.99 17.49
N SER A 120 1.70 36.83 18.12
CA SER A 120 0.93 36.60 19.35
C SER A 120 1.74 36.86 20.62
N GLY A 121 3.08 36.82 20.54
CA GLY A 121 3.97 36.89 21.69
C GLY A 121 3.78 35.73 22.69
N THR A 122 3.02 34.70 22.32
CA THR A 122 2.69 33.57 23.19
C THR A 122 3.88 32.62 23.26
N THR A 123 4.20 32.16 24.46
CA THR A 123 5.23 31.14 24.69
C THR A 123 4.59 29.83 25.12
N ALA A 124 5.10 28.72 24.60
CA ALA A 124 4.67 27.38 24.99
C ALA A 124 5.86 26.41 24.98
N THR A 125 5.79 25.35 25.77
CA THR A 125 6.84 24.33 25.82
C THR A 125 6.41 23.10 25.02
N ILE A 126 7.31 22.60 24.16
CA ILE A 126 7.09 21.40 23.35
C ILE A 126 7.19 20.15 24.24
N GLN A 127 6.14 19.31 24.24
CA GLN A 127 6.11 18.02 24.91
C GLN A 127 6.52 16.87 23.99
N SER A 128 6.09 16.88 22.73
CA SER A 128 6.46 15.88 21.74
C SER A 128 6.31 16.43 20.32
N ILE A 129 7.08 15.86 19.38
CA ILE A 129 7.11 16.29 17.98
C ILE A 129 6.75 15.08 17.13
N SER A 130 5.71 15.22 16.31
CA SER A 130 5.33 14.23 15.30
C SER A 130 5.57 14.84 13.93
N LYS A 131 6.52 14.28 13.17
CA LYS A 131 6.84 14.76 11.83
C LYS A 131 5.78 14.30 10.83
N GLY A 132 5.27 15.21 10.02
CA GLY A 132 4.28 14.93 8.98
C GLY A 132 4.93 14.42 7.69
N ASP A 133 4.09 14.11 6.71
CA ASP A 133 4.52 13.50 5.43
C ASP A 133 5.43 14.44 4.62
N ILE A 134 5.22 15.75 4.73
CA ILE A 134 6.00 16.79 4.02
C ILE A 134 7.43 16.90 4.60
N GLU A 135 7.57 16.89 5.93
CA GLU A 135 8.88 16.95 6.58
C GLU A 135 9.65 15.62 6.46
N ASN A 136 8.93 14.49 6.46
CA ASN A 136 9.54 13.16 6.32
C ASN A 136 9.90 12.79 4.87
N ALA A 137 9.38 13.53 3.88
CA ALA A 137 9.57 13.29 2.45
C ALA A 137 9.15 11.89 1.97
N TYR A 138 8.27 11.21 2.72
CA TYR A 138 7.65 9.94 2.34
C TYR A 138 6.22 9.88 2.82
N ILE A 139 5.40 9.12 2.10
CA ILE A 139 4.02 8.82 2.47
C ILE A 139 4.00 7.42 3.10
N PRO A 140 3.50 7.28 4.35
CA PRO A 140 3.31 5.98 4.96
C PRO A 140 2.20 5.23 4.20
N VAL A 141 2.48 3.98 3.85
CA VAL A 141 1.55 3.12 3.12
C VAL A 141 1.18 1.95 4.02
N ASP A 142 -0.09 1.55 3.99
CA ASP A 142 -0.55 0.40 4.78
C ASP A 142 0.02 -0.92 4.24
N ASN A 143 0.17 -1.91 5.12
CA ASN A 143 0.75 -3.22 4.81
C ASN A 143 -0.14 -4.07 3.88
N SER A 144 -1.40 -3.69 3.71
CA SER A 144 -2.33 -4.31 2.77
C SER A 144 -1.96 -4.03 1.30
N ILE A 145 -1.11 -3.05 1.02
CA ILE A 145 -0.78 -2.63 -0.35
C ILE A 145 0.45 -3.38 -0.85
N LEU A 146 0.27 -4.17 -1.91
CA LEU A 146 1.31 -5.03 -2.47
C LEU A 146 2.26 -4.24 -3.37
N ASN A 147 1.71 -3.41 -4.27
CA ASN A 147 2.50 -2.63 -5.22
C ASN A 147 1.78 -1.32 -5.57
N VAL A 148 2.53 -0.25 -5.79
CA VAL A 148 2.02 1.02 -6.28
C VAL A 148 2.49 1.17 -7.72
N VAL A 149 1.55 1.28 -8.66
CA VAL A 149 1.85 1.34 -10.11
C VAL A 149 2.26 2.76 -10.50
N ARG A 150 1.43 3.74 -10.11
CA ARG A 150 1.65 5.14 -10.44
C ARG A 150 0.89 6.06 -9.52
N VAL A 151 1.35 7.28 -9.42
CA VAL A 151 0.64 8.36 -8.75
C VAL A 151 0.04 9.28 -9.80
N PHE A 152 -1.26 9.56 -9.66
CA PHE A 152 -1.94 10.46 -10.56
C PHE A 152 -1.42 11.88 -10.38
N LYS A 153 -1.24 12.55 -11.51
CA LYS A 153 -0.99 13.99 -11.56
C LYS A 153 -2.22 14.74 -11.05
N PHE A 154 -2.15 15.29 -9.83
CA PHE A 154 -3.05 16.36 -9.41
C PHE A 154 -2.24 17.64 -9.21
N GLY A 155 -2.81 18.71 -9.73
CA GLY A 155 -2.10 19.95 -10.01
C GLY A 155 -2.30 20.29 -11.48
N ALA A 156 -3.13 21.32 -11.73
CA ALA A 156 -2.88 22.18 -12.89
C ALA A 156 -1.41 22.62 -12.83
N ILE A 157 -0.82 22.98 -13.96
CA ILE A 157 0.50 23.61 -14.00
C ILE A 157 0.51 24.72 -12.95
N VAL A 158 1.14 24.48 -11.79
CA VAL A 158 1.24 25.47 -10.72
C VAL A 158 2.20 26.51 -11.27
N GLY A 159 1.60 27.61 -11.72
CA GLY A 159 2.19 28.62 -12.59
C GLY A 159 1.18 29.21 -13.59
N SER A 160 0.12 28.48 -13.93
CA SER A 160 -0.93 28.96 -14.84
C SER A 160 -2.24 29.16 -14.08
N LYS A 161 -2.32 30.29 -13.38
CA LYS A 161 -3.57 31.07 -13.33
C LYS A 161 -3.83 31.68 -14.72
N SER A 162 -3.75 30.92 -15.81
CA SER A 162 -4.31 31.33 -17.10
C SER A 162 -5.73 30.80 -17.19
N ASP A 163 -6.58 31.35 -16.31
CA ASP A 163 -8.03 31.18 -16.33
C ASP A 163 -8.64 31.97 -17.52
N GLY A 164 -8.05 31.80 -18.70
CA GLY A 164 -8.30 32.68 -19.83
C GLY A 164 -7.85 32.11 -21.16
N LEU A 165 -8.30 32.79 -22.22
CA LEU A 165 -8.12 32.53 -23.67
C LEU A 165 -6.66 32.34 -24.16
N PHE A 166 -5.69 32.24 -23.25
CA PHE A 166 -4.25 32.16 -23.47
C PHE A 166 -3.61 30.89 -22.93
N ASP A 167 -4.42 29.95 -22.43
CA ASP A 167 -3.94 28.59 -22.24
C ASP A 167 -3.47 28.04 -23.60
N VAL A 168 -2.22 27.53 -23.64
CA VAL A 168 -1.59 27.02 -24.87
C VAL A 168 -2.42 25.89 -25.44
N ASP A 169 -2.97 25.03 -24.58
CA ASP A 169 -3.82 23.91 -24.99
C ASP A 169 -5.12 24.42 -25.64
N TYR A 170 -5.70 25.51 -25.10
CA TYR A 170 -6.91 26.13 -25.65
C TYR A 170 -6.66 26.87 -26.96
N GLN A 171 -5.52 27.58 -27.10
CA GLN A 171 -5.16 28.26 -28.34
C GLN A 171 -4.78 27.28 -29.46
N PHE A 172 -4.13 26.16 -29.14
CA PHE A 172 -3.86 25.10 -30.10
C PHE A 172 -5.15 24.40 -30.53
N ALA A 173 -6.04 24.10 -29.58
CA ALA A 173 -7.35 23.53 -29.89
C ALA A 173 -8.19 24.45 -30.79
N LEU A 174 -8.18 25.77 -30.56
CA LEU A 174 -8.88 26.73 -31.42
C LEU A 174 -8.23 26.90 -32.79
N ASN A 175 -6.89 26.85 -32.88
CA ASN A 175 -6.17 26.92 -34.14
C ASN A 175 -6.41 25.66 -35.00
N ASP A 176 -6.50 24.49 -34.38
CA ASP A 176 -6.64 23.21 -35.07
C ASP A 176 -8.12 22.80 -35.29
N LEU A 177 -9.06 23.25 -34.45
CA LEU A 177 -10.51 23.09 -34.67
C LEU A 177 -10.96 23.82 -35.95
N TYR A 178 -10.29 24.90 -36.32
CA TYR A 178 -10.53 25.60 -37.58
C TYR A 178 -10.25 24.72 -38.82
N ASN A 179 -9.35 23.74 -38.71
CA ASN A 179 -9.00 22.83 -39.80
C ASN A 179 -9.82 21.51 -39.78
N LEU A 180 -10.61 21.27 -38.72
CA LEU A 180 -11.40 20.04 -38.54
C LEU A 180 -12.65 19.97 -39.43
N LEU A 181 -13.11 21.11 -39.95
CA LEU A 181 -14.21 21.16 -40.93
C LEU A 181 -13.76 20.71 -42.34
N SER A 182 -12.45 20.57 -42.58
CA SER A 182 -11.88 20.24 -43.88
C SER A 182 -10.88 19.08 -43.89
N ALA A 183 -10.51 18.52 -42.74
CA ALA A 183 -9.49 17.46 -42.63
C ALA A 183 -10.08 16.10 -42.24
N ASP A 184 -9.62 15.06 -42.94
CA ASP A 184 -9.97 13.65 -42.77
C ASP A 184 -9.64 13.13 -41.35
N ILE A 185 -10.40 12.15 -40.83
CA ILE A 185 -10.26 11.61 -39.46
C ILE A 185 -8.82 11.10 -39.19
N THR A 186 -8.12 10.67 -40.23
CA THR A 186 -6.70 10.26 -40.16
C THR A 186 -5.79 11.40 -39.70
N TYR A 187 -5.97 12.61 -40.22
CA TYR A 187 -5.17 13.77 -39.84
C TYR A 187 -5.35 14.11 -38.35
N TYR A 188 -6.62 14.10 -37.89
CA TYR A 188 -6.94 14.32 -36.49
C TYR A 188 -6.29 13.28 -35.56
N SER A 189 -6.27 12.01 -35.96
CA SER A 189 -5.61 10.95 -35.18
C SER A 189 -4.09 11.16 -35.08
N MET A 190 -3.44 11.61 -36.16
CA MET A 190 -2.01 11.94 -36.16
C MET A 190 -1.70 13.13 -35.26
N VAL A 191 -2.51 14.19 -35.31
CA VAL A 191 -2.33 15.36 -34.45
C VAL A 191 -2.54 15.00 -32.99
N LYS A 192 -3.55 14.19 -32.65
CA LYS A 192 -3.76 13.71 -31.28
C LYS A 192 -2.59 12.89 -30.74
N THR A 193 -2.03 11.98 -31.55
CA THR A 193 -0.84 11.23 -31.15
C THR A 193 0.35 12.17 -30.93
N HIS A 194 0.55 13.17 -31.79
CA HIS A 194 1.60 14.17 -31.63
C HIS A 194 1.42 15.01 -30.35
N MET A 195 0.19 15.43 -30.04
CA MET A 195 -0.11 16.16 -28.81
C MET A 195 0.14 15.32 -27.56
N ASN A 196 -0.24 14.04 -27.56
CA ASN A 196 0.06 13.15 -26.42
C ASN A 196 1.57 12.97 -26.21
N VAL A 197 2.36 12.90 -27.30
CA VAL A 197 3.83 12.83 -27.21
C VAL A 197 4.39 14.14 -26.66
N LEU A 198 3.93 15.29 -27.14
CA LEU A 198 4.34 16.59 -26.59
C LEU A 198 4.00 16.70 -25.11
N GLU A 199 2.78 16.33 -24.71
CA GLU A 199 2.38 16.31 -23.30
C GLU A 199 3.27 15.38 -22.47
N SER A 200 3.62 14.19 -22.96
CA SER A 200 4.52 13.27 -22.24
C SER A 200 5.95 13.81 -22.09
N ILE A 201 6.41 14.63 -23.04
CA ILE A 201 7.75 15.24 -22.99
C ILE A 201 7.75 16.44 -22.04
N PHE A 202 6.72 17.28 -22.10
CA PHE A 202 6.64 18.49 -21.27
C PHE A 202 6.23 18.21 -19.83
N ARG A 203 5.46 17.15 -19.61
CA ARG A 203 5.04 16.73 -18.28
C ARG A 203 5.81 15.49 -17.88
N ASN A 204 6.88 15.68 -17.13
CA ASN A 204 7.61 14.56 -16.53
C ASN A 204 6.62 13.73 -15.68
N GLU A 205 6.55 12.44 -15.94
CA GLU A 205 5.89 11.52 -15.03
C GLU A 205 6.63 11.57 -13.69
N ARG A 206 5.88 11.64 -12.58
CA ARG A 206 6.51 11.73 -11.25
C ARG A 206 7.03 10.33 -10.92
N PRO A 207 8.36 10.10 -10.86
CA PRO A 207 8.87 8.79 -10.52
C PRO A 207 8.46 8.48 -9.09
N ILE A 208 8.11 7.22 -8.86
CA ILE A 208 7.77 6.72 -7.54
C ILE A 208 8.78 5.67 -7.14
N ARG A 209 9.19 5.69 -5.88
CA ARG A 209 9.98 4.62 -5.28
C ARG A 209 9.18 4.04 -4.13
N PHE A 210 8.69 2.82 -4.32
CA PHE A 210 7.94 2.09 -3.31
C PHE A 210 8.64 0.77 -3.01
N ASN A 211 8.71 0.43 -1.73
CA ASN A 211 9.12 -0.90 -1.30
C ASN A 211 8.17 -1.40 -0.21
N ARG A 212 7.58 -2.57 -0.45
CA ARG A 212 6.64 -3.26 0.45
C ARG A 212 7.22 -3.54 1.84
N LYS A 213 8.53 -3.71 1.98
CA LYS A 213 9.14 -3.98 3.29
C LYS A 213 9.40 -2.73 4.12
N THR A 214 9.48 -1.57 3.47
CA THR A 214 9.63 -0.29 4.17
C THR A 214 8.31 0.43 4.39
N ASN A 215 7.22 0.02 3.72
CA ASN A 215 5.89 0.64 3.81
C ASN A 215 5.92 2.17 3.61
N ARG A 216 6.82 2.60 2.70
CA ARG A 216 7.09 4.00 2.40
C ARG A 216 7.04 4.20 0.90
N LEU A 217 6.20 5.15 0.49
CA LEU A 217 6.14 5.64 -0.88
C LEU A 217 6.90 6.96 -0.93
N TYR A 218 7.97 6.98 -1.72
CA TYR A 218 8.70 8.20 -2.06
C TYR A 218 8.19 8.71 -3.40
N LEU A 219 7.90 10.00 -3.44
CA LEU A 219 7.65 10.72 -4.68
C LEU A 219 8.91 11.50 -5.00
N ASP A 220 9.50 11.27 -6.17
CA ASP A 220 10.70 11.97 -6.60
C ASP A 220 10.35 13.36 -7.13
N THR A 221 9.77 14.17 -6.24
CA THR A 221 9.43 15.57 -6.41
C THR A 221 9.80 16.30 -5.12
N ASP A 222 10.10 17.58 -5.23
CA ASP A 222 10.30 18.39 -4.02
C ASP A 222 8.93 18.56 -3.32
N MET A 223 8.70 17.78 -2.26
CA MET A 223 7.41 17.74 -1.56
C MET A 223 7.05 19.08 -0.91
N ASP A 224 8.05 19.89 -0.57
CA ASP A 224 7.91 21.17 0.13
C ASP A 224 7.40 22.28 -0.80
N SER A 225 7.91 22.32 -2.04
CA SER A 225 7.50 23.33 -3.04
C SER A 225 6.32 22.89 -3.92
N THR A 226 6.05 21.59 -3.98
CA THR A 226 5.05 21.03 -4.90
C THR A 226 3.68 20.82 -4.25
N PHE A 227 3.61 20.65 -2.92
CA PHE A 227 2.38 20.31 -2.23
C PHE A 227 2.18 21.12 -0.96
N ASP A 228 0.98 21.65 -0.79
CA ASP A 228 0.55 22.24 0.47
C ASP A 228 -0.05 21.15 1.39
N ILE A 229 -0.11 21.42 2.69
CA ILE A 229 -0.87 20.57 3.63
C ILE A 229 -2.34 20.48 3.16
N ASP A 230 -2.97 19.35 3.48
CA ASP A 230 -4.34 18.99 3.10
C ASP A 230 -4.54 18.65 1.61
N ASN A 231 -3.49 18.70 0.80
CA ASN A 231 -3.56 18.20 -0.57
C ASN A 231 -3.75 16.68 -0.59
N TYR A 232 -4.52 16.20 -1.56
CA TYR A 232 -4.78 14.78 -1.76
C TYR A 232 -3.88 14.22 -2.85
N ILE A 233 -3.26 13.10 -2.53
CA ILE A 233 -2.52 12.28 -3.48
C ILE A 233 -3.34 11.03 -3.74
N ILE A 234 -3.52 10.70 -5.03
CA ILE A 234 -4.17 9.45 -5.41
C ILE A 234 -3.16 8.59 -6.16
N ALA A 235 -2.97 7.37 -5.66
CA ALA A 235 -2.11 6.37 -6.27
C ALA A 235 -2.94 5.19 -6.78
N GLU A 236 -2.61 4.71 -7.98
CA GLU A 236 -3.08 3.42 -8.48
C GLU A 236 -2.18 2.34 -7.88
N ALA A 237 -2.78 1.41 -7.14
CA ALA A 237 -2.06 0.35 -6.44
C ALA A 237 -2.83 -0.97 -6.47
N TYR A 238 -2.11 -2.05 -6.23
CA TYR A 238 -2.68 -3.35 -5.96
C TYR A 238 -2.78 -3.56 -4.46
N SER A 239 -4.00 -3.69 -3.96
CA SER A 239 -4.28 -4.00 -2.56
C SER A 239 -4.62 -5.48 -2.43
N ILE A 240 -4.15 -6.09 -1.35
CA ILE A 240 -4.60 -7.40 -0.90
C ILE A 240 -6.09 -7.28 -0.55
N LEU A 241 -6.90 -8.25 -0.95
CA LEU A 241 -8.30 -8.32 -0.53
C LEU A 241 -8.38 -8.70 0.94
N ASP A 242 -9.15 -7.95 1.72
CA ASP A 242 -9.46 -8.32 3.09
C ASP A 242 -10.47 -9.49 3.11
N PRO A 243 -10.06 -10.68 3.61
CA PRO A 243 -10.93 -11.86 3.63
C PRO A 243 -12.08 -11.73 4.65
N ALA A 244 -12.06 -10.75 5.57
CA ALA A 244 -13.21 -10.46 6.43
C ALA A 244 -14.35 -9.75 5.67
N THR A 245 -13.99 -8.96 4.65
CA THR A 245 -14.95 -8.23 3.82
C THR A 245 -15.37 -9.06 2.60
N PHE A 246 -14.42 -9.73 1.95
CA PHE A 246 -14.66 -10.56 0.77
C PHE A 246 -14.59 -12.05 1.11
N THR A 247 -15.67 -12.56 1.70
CA THR A 247 -15.72 -13.97 2.18
C THR A 247 -15.63 -15.02 1.08
N GLU A 248 -15.84 -14.67 -0.18
CA GLU A 248 -15.71 -15.59 -1.34
C GLU A 248 -14.26 -16.07 -1.54
N VAL A 249 -13.28 -15.34 -1.01
CA VAL A 249 -11.86 -15.74 -1.03
C VAL A 249 -11.66 -17.12 -0.40
N TYR A 250 -12.40 -17.45 0.65
CA TYR A 250 -12.33 -18.77 1.29
C TYR A 250 -12.87 -19.91 0.40
N ASP A 251 -13.70 -19.58 -0.61
CA ASP A 251 -14.26 -20.56 -1.53
C ASP A 251 -13.38 -20.84 -2.75
N ASP A 252 -12.22 -20.18 -2.86
CA ASP A 252 -11.30 -20.38 -3.97
C ASP A 252 -10.75 -21.81 -4.06
N MET A 253 -10.70 -22.34 -5.29
CA MET A 253 -10.28 -23.73 -5.54
C MET A 253 -8.79 -23.93 -5.29
N PHE A 254 -7.97 -22.94 -5.62
CA PHE A 254 -6.53 -23.01 -5.41
C PHE A 254 -6.23 -22.99 -3.91
N LEU A 255 -6.77 -21.99 -3.19
CA LEU A 255 -6.52 -21.82 -1.76
C LEU A 255 -6.88 -23.08 -0.97
N LYS A 256 -8.03 -23.70 -1.28
CA LYS A 256 -8.45 -24.99 -0.66
C LYS A 256 -7.47 -26.13 -0.93
N ARG A 257 -7.02 -26.28 -2.18
CA ARG A 257 -6.08 -27.34 -2.57
C ARG A 257 -4.73 -27.14 -1.87
N TYR A 258 -4.22 -25.92 -1.91
CA TYR A 258 -2.93 -25.56 -1.33
C TYR A 258 -2.93 -25.68 0.20
N ALA A 259 -3.94 -25.13 0.88
CA ALA A 259 -4.12 -25.27 2.33
C ALA A 259 -4.22 -26.74 2.76
N THR A 260 -4.98 -27.56 2.03
CA THR A 260 -5.09 -29.01 2.32
C THR A 260 -3.72 -29.69 2.21
N ALA A 261 -2.94 -29.37 1.18
CA ALA A 261 -1.62 -29.98 0.95
C ALA A 261 -0.59 -29.55 2.02
N LEU A 262 -0.63 -28.29 2.47
CA LEU A 262 0.22 -27.80 3.56
C LEU A 262 -0.12 -28.47 4.90
N ILE A 263 -1.41 -28.68 5.20
CA ILE A 263 -1.84 -29.41 6.40
C ILE A 263 -1.43 -30.90 6.28
N LYS A 264 -1.55 -31.51 5.09
CA LYS A 264 -1.07 -32.87 4.81
C LYS A 264 0.43 -33.01 5.07
N ARG A 265 1.23 -32.02 4.66
CA ARG A 265 2.67 -31.97 4.92
C ARG A 265 2.96 -31.94 6.42
N GLN A 266 2.26 -31.08 7.17
CA GLN A 266 2.44 -30.97 8.62
C GLN A 266 2.05 -32.26 9.34
N TRP A 267 0.98 -32.91 8.90
CA TRP A 267 0.58 -34.24 9.39
C TRP A 267 1.67 -35.27 9.13
N GLY A 268 2.21 -35.34 7.92
CA GLY A 268 3.34 -36.21 7.57
C GLY A 268 4.59 -35.95 8.43
N GLU A 269 4.94 -34.69 8.70
CA GLU A 269 6.08 -34.33 9.55
C GLU A 269 5.89 -34.78 11.00
N ASN A 270 4.69 -34.59 11.55
CA ASN A 270 4.38 -35.05 12.90
C ASN A 270 4.44 -36.57 12.96
N MET A 271 3.87 -37.26 11.97
CA MET A 271 3.87 -38.73 11.86
C MET A 271 5.26 -39.32 11.67
N LYS A 272 6.14 -38.65 10.92
CA LYS A 272 7.54 -39.05 10.75
C LYS A 272 8.31 -39.08 12.08
N LYS A 273 8.02 -38.17 13.01
CA LYS A 273 8.63 -38.18 14.36
C LYS A 273 8.24 -39.40 15.19
N PHE A 274 7.10 -40.02 14.88
CA PHE A 274 6.64 -41.28 15.49
C PHE A 274 7.01 -42.53 14.68
N GLY A 275 7.65 -42.35 13.51
CA GLY A 275 8.16 -43.43 12.67
C GLY A 275 9.23 -44.23 13.42
N GLY A 276 8.93 -45.50 13.71
CA GLY A 276 9.81 -46.41 14.45
C GLY A 276 9.16 -47.07 15.67
N ILE A 277 8.01 -46.57 16.14
CA ILE A 277 7.21 -47.22 17.19
C ILE A 277 6.18 -48.12 16.51
N ALA A 278 6.42 -49.44 16.55
CA ALA A 278 5.42 -50.40 16.11
C ALA A 278 4.24 -50.39 17.10
N LEU A 279 3.06 -50.02 16.62
CA LEU A 279 1.85 -50.12 17.43
C LEU A 279 1.54 -51.62 17.68
N PRO A 280 1.02 -51.97 18.87
CA PRO A 280 0.56 -53.33 19.13
C PRO A 280 -0.56 -53.68 18.15
N GLY A 281 -0.27 -54.59 17.22
CA GLY A 281 -1.15 -54.91 16.08
C GLY A 281 -0.45 -55.01 14.73
N GLY A 282 0.85 -54.70 14.63
CA GLY A 282 1.63 -54.90 13.40
C GLY A 282 1.36 -53.87 12.29
N VAL A 283 0.62 -52.81 12.60
CA VAL A 283 0.42 -51.67 11.70
C VAL A 283 1.56 -50.67 11.93
N THR A 284 2.39 -50.46 10.92
CA THR A 284 3.41 -49.41 10.91
C THR A 284 2.80 -48.12 10.38
N LEU A 285 3.10 -47.02 11.04
CA LEU A 285 2.60 -45.71 10.64
C LEU A 285 3.49 -45.16 9.51
N ASN A 286 2.95 -45.12 8.28
CA ASN A 286 3.69 -44.75 7.06
C ASN A 286 3.81 -43.22 6.89
N GLY A 287 4.36 -42.53 7.89
CA GLY A 287 4.50 -41.07 7.90
C GLY A 287 5.35 -40.51 6.75
N ASP A 288 6.40 -41.22 6.33
CA ASP A 288 7.28 -40.80 5.22
C ASP A 288 6.55 -40.80 3.86
N GLN A 289 5.63 -41.75 3.63
CA GLN A 289 4.85 -41.79 2.39
C GLN A 289 3.87 -40.62 2.31
N ILE A 290 3.16 -40.32 3.41
CA ILE A 290 2.22 -39.19 3.49
C ILE A 290 2.95 -37.87 3.23
N TYR A 291 4.14 -37.70 3.82
CA TYR A 291 4.97 -36.52 3.60
C TYR A 291 5.43 -36.39 2.14
N GLY A 292 5.92 -37.49 1.54
CA GLY A 292 6.37 -37.51 0.15
C GLY A 292 5.25 -37.14 -0.84
N GLU A 293 4.06 -37.70 -0.65
CA GLU A 293 2.89 -37.34 -1.45
C GLU A 293 2.48 -35.87 -1.27
N ALA A 294 2.54 -35.34 -0.04
CA ALA A 294 2.19 -33.95 0.23
C ALA A 294 3.15 -32.97 -0.46
N VAL A 295 4.46 -33.24 -0.43
CA VAL A 295 5.47 -32.40 -1.11
C VAL A 295 5.27 -32.42 -2.63
N GLN A 296 4.95 -33.58 -3.22
CA GLN A 296 4.63 -33.67 -4.65
C GLN A 296 3.37 -32.89 -5.01
N GLU A 297 2.32 -33.01 -4.21
CA GLU A 297 1.06 -32.27 -4.43
C GLU A 297 1.28 -30.75 -4.33
N ILE A 298 2.08 -30.29 -3.36
CA ILE A 298 2.48 -28.88 -3.23
C ILE A 298 3.19 -28.39 -4.49
N SER A 299 4.22 -29.11 -4.95
CA SER A 299 4.99 -28.74 -6.16
C SER A 299 4.10 -28.64 -7.40
N ILE A 300 3.17 -29.59 -7.58
CA ILE A 300 2.23 -29.54 -8.72
C ILE A 300 1.31 -28.33 -8.60
N ILE A 301 0.81 -28.02 -7.41
CA ILE A 301 -0.07 -26.87 -7.18
C ILE A 301 0.68 -25.56 -7.45
N GLU A 302 1.92 -25.42 -6.96
CA GLU A 302 2.79 -24.26 -7.23
C GLU A 302 3.06 -24.10 -8.74
N ASP A 303 3.40 -25.18 -9.45
CA ASP A 303 3.60 -25.14 -10.90
C ASP A 303 2.32 -24.73 -11.66
N GLU A 304 1.15 -25.27 -11.26
CA GLU A 304 -0.14 -24.86 -11.84
C GLU A 304 -0.45 -23.39 -11.57
N MET A 305 -0.03 -22.86 -10.43
CA MET A 305 -0.20 -21.45 -10.06
C MET A 305 0.55 -20.54 -11.02
N GLN A 306 1.84 -20.81 -11.21
CA GLN A 306 2.72 -20.02 -12.07
C GLN A 306 2.22 -20.01 -13.52
N MET A 307 1.67 -21.12 -14.01
CA MET A 307 1.21 -21.22 -15.39
C MET A 307 -0.17 -20.61 -15.65
N LYS A 308 -1.10 -20.70 -14.70
CA LYS A 308 -2.53 -20.38 -14.93
C LYS A 308 -2.98 -19.09 -14.25
N TYR A 309 -2.33 -18.70 -13.14
CA TYR A 309 -2.84 -17.71 -12.21
C TYR A 309 -1.88 -16.54 -11.96
N GLU A 310 -0.64 -16.61 -12.43
CA GLU A 310 0.23 -15.43 -12.44
C GLU A 310 -0.27 -14.43 -13.47
N LEU A 311 -0.47 -13.18 -13.01
CA LEU A 311 -0.53 -12.05 -13.92
C LEU A 311 0.75 -12.07 -14.75
N PRO A 312 0.67 -11.89 -16.09
CA PRO A 312 1.87 -11.86 -16.92
C PRO A 312 2.86 -10.89 -16.26
N PRO A 313 4.16 -11.25 -16.14
CA PRO A 313 5.15 -10.40 -15.50
C PRO A 313 5.01 -9.04 -16.14
N MET A 314 4.46 -8.11 -15.36
CA MET A 314 4.17 -6.76 -15.81
C MET A 314 5.51 -6.20 -16.22
N MET A 315 5.73 -6.16 -17.54
CA MET A 315 6.96 -5.66 -18.11
C MET A 315 7.11 -4.27 -17.52
N MET A 316 8.15 -4.08 -16.72
CA MET A 316 8.60 -2.77 -16.28
C MET A 316 9.07 -2.05 -17.55
N THR A 317 8.12 -1.56 -18.33
CA THR A 317 8.35 -0.79 -19.54
C THR A 317 8.03 0.66 -19.25
N GLY A 318 9.11 1.44 -19.20
CA GLY A 318 9.10 2.90 -19.32
C GLY A 318 8.96 3.60 -17.99
#